data_AF-A0A371MPN2-F1
#
_entry.id   AF-A0A371MPN2-F1
#
_cell.length_a   1.000
_cell.length_b   1.000
_cell.length_c   1.000
_cell.angle_alpha   90.00
_cell.angle_beta   90.00
_cell.angle_gamma   90.00
#
_symmetry.space_group_name_H-M   'P 1'
#
loop_
_entity.id
_entity.type
_entity.pdbx_description
1 polymer ?
#
loop_
_entity_poly.entity_id
_entity_poly.type
_entity_poly.pdbx_seq_one_letter_code
_entity_poly.pdbx_strand_id
1 'polypeptide(L)' 'MTPAIKSLAGETEVQFQCGVAALTDECNHEPEVIELDEPAYIDAEGMVYLPGRPLDCPECGNPHDFRFNGVGVMFR' A
#
# COMPACT_ATOMS: atom_id res chain seq x y z
N MET A 1 -10.84 -6.61 11.78
CA MET A 1 -9.47 -6.48 11.23
C MET A 1 -9.10 -7.79 10.56
N THR A 2 -8.91 -7.77 9.25
CA THR A 2 -8.48 -8.93 8.47
C THR A 2 -7.05 -9.32 8.86
N PRO A 3 -6.72 -10.61 8.99
CA PRO A 3 -5.39 -11.06 9.42
C PRO A 3 -4.25 -10.52 8.55
N ALA A 4 -4.51 -10.19 7.29
CA ALA A 4 -3.52 -9.67 6.34
C ALA A 4 -2.98 -8.27 6.69
N ILE A 5 -3.80 -7.38 7.28
CA ILE A 5 -3.32 -6.05 7.71
C ILE A 5 -2.30 -6.17 8.84
N LYS A 6 -2.49 -7.14 9.75
CA LYS A 6 -1.54 -7.40 10.84
C LYS A 6 -0.20 -7.92 10.34
N SER A 7 -0.18 -8.56 9.17
CA SER A 7 1.05 -9.04 8.55
C SER A 7 1.94 -7.91 8.01
N LEU A 8 1.35 -6.77 7.63
CA LEU A 8 2.11 -5.59 7.23
C LEU A 8 2.82 -4.93 8.41
N ALA A 9 2.23 -4.97 9.62
CA ALA A 9 2.77 -4.27 10.78
C ALA A 9 4.16 -4.80 11.17
N GLY A 10 5.15 -3.91 11.21
CA GLY A 10 6.55 -4.21 11.50
C GLY A 10 7.41 -4.46 10.27
N GLU A 11 6.84 -4.53 9.06
CA GLU A 11 7.62 -4.67 7.83
C GLU A 11 8.15 -3.32 7.36
N THR A 12 9.40 -3.31 6.90
CA THR A 12 10.07 -2.17 6.25
C THR A 12 10.11 -2.32 4.73
N GLU A 13 10.08 -3.56 4.23
CA GLU A 13 10.00 -3.87 2.80
C GLU A 13 8.60 -4.38 2.48
N VAL A 14 7.91 -3.71 1.57
CA VAL A 14 6.53 -4.06 1.20
C VAL A 14 6.35 -4.04 -0.31
N GLN A 15 5.59 -4.99 -0.83
CA GLN A 15 5.18 -5.00 -2.23
C GLN A 15 4.08 -3.95 -2.43
N PHE A 16 4.40 -2.87 -3.11
CA PHE A 16 3.53 -1.80 -3.52
C PHE A 16 2.93 -2.07 -4.90
N GLN A 17 1.62 -1.89 -5.02
CA GLN A 17 0.93 -1.91 -6.29
C GLN A 17 -0.19 -0.87 -6.30
N CYS A 18 -0.36 -0.14 -7.39
CA CYS A 18 -1.54 0.69 -7.58
C CYS A 18 -2.81 -0.18 -7.57
N GLY A 19 -3.80 0.21 -6.78
CA GLY A 19 -5.05 -0.50 -6.69
C GLY A 19 -5.86 -0.49 -8.00
N VAL A 20 -5.75 0.59 -8.78
CA VAL A 20 -6.32 0.66 -10.13
C VAL A 20 -5.69 -0.38 -11.05
N ALA A 21 -4.36 -0.50 -11.06
CA ALA A 21 -3.67 -1.52 -11.85
C ALA A 21 -3.97 -2.95 -11.37
N ALA A 22 -4.22 -3.12 -10.07
CA ALA A 22 -4.58 -4.42 -9.51
C ALA A 22 -6.01 -4.87 -9.85
N LEU A 23 -6.91 -3.93 -10.21
CA LEU A 23 -8.34 -4.19 -10.38
C LEU A 23 -8.84 -3.93 -11.81
N THR A 24 -8.08 -3.18 -12.61
CA THR A 24 -8.46 -2.70 -13.94
C THR A 24 -7.25 -2.64 -14.88
N ASP A 25 -7.50 -2.63 -16.17
CA ASP A 25 -6.49 -2.38 -17.21
C ASP A 25 -6.25 -0.88 -17.49
N GLU A 26 -6.79 0.03 -16.65
CA GLU A 26 -6.64 1.48 -16.81
C GLU A 26 -5.28 2.01 -16.33
N CYS A 27 -4.50 1.17 -15.65
CA CYS A 27 -3.17 1.48 -15.16
C CYS A 27 -2.24 0.27 -15.34
N ASN A 28 -1.04 0.48 -15.87
CA ASN A 28 -0.05 -0.58 -16.12
C ASN A 28 0.98 -0.71 -15.01
N HIS A 29 0.67 -0.23 -13.80
CA HIS A 29 1.59 -0.31 -12.68
C HIS A 29 1.76 -1.76 -12.20
N GLU A 30 2.90 -2.33 -12.55
CA GLU A 30 3.30 -3.65 -12.06
C GLU A 30 3.56 -3.60 -10.54
N PRO A 31 3.42 -4.74 -9.81
CA PRO A 31 3.79 -4.80 -8.40
C PRO A 31 5.31 -4.64 -8.25
N GLU A 32 5.74 -3.72 -7.40
CA GLU A 32 7.15 -3.49 -7.07
C GLU A 32 7.38 -3.57 -5.56
N VAL A 33 8.60 -3.83 -5.13
CA VAL A 33 8.96 -3.81 -3.70
C VAL A 33 9.56 -2.46 -3.39
N ILE A 34 8.99 -1.77 -2.40
CA ILE A 34 9.50 -0.51 -1.89
C ILE A 34 10.01 -0.69 -0.46
N GLU A 35 11.00 0.13 -0.10
CA GLU A 35 11.43 0.30 1.28
C GLU A 35 10.70 1.50 1.91
N LEU A 36 10.18 1.29 3.11
CA LEU A 36 9.56 2.31 3.94
C LEU A 36 10.64 3.01 4.79
N ASP A 37 10.45 4.30 5.04
CA ASP A 37 11.37 5.07 5.89
C ASP A 37 11.35 4.56 7.34
N GLU A 38 10.20 4.07 7.79
CA GLU A 38 10.00 3.46 9.09
C GLU A 38 9.10 2.22 8.94
N PRO A 39 9.15 1.25 9.87
CA PRO A 39 8.30 0.08 9.81
C PRO A 39 6.82 0.46 9.74
N ALA A 40 6.08 -0.25 8.88
CA ALA A 40 4.64 -0.08 8.83
C ALA A 40 4.03 -0.33 10.22
N TYR A 41 3.08 0.49 10.64
CA TYR A 41 2.42 0.32 11.92
C TYR A 41 0.93 0.55 11.81
N ILE A 42 0.19 -0.02 12.76
CA ILE A 42 -1.25 0.13 12.86
C ILE A 42 -1.53 0.88 14.14
N ASP A 43 -2.31 1.95 14.08
CA ASP A 43 -2.72 2.68 15.28
C ASP A 43 -3.78 1.92 16.08
N ALA A 44 -4.15 2.48 17.23
CA ALA A 44 -5.17 1.90 18.10
C ALA A 44 -6.58 1.85 17.45
N GLU A 45 -6.81 2.64 16.41
CA GLU A 45 -8.07 2.71 15.66
C GLU A 45 -8.10 1.71 14.49
N GLY A 46 -6.98 1.05 14.20
CA GLY A 46 -6.85 0.06 13.13
C GLY A 46 -6.45 0.66 11.78
N MET A 47 -5.98 1.91 11.75
CA MET A 47 -5.49 2.59 10.55
C MET A 47 -4.04 2.19 10.28
N VAL A 48 -3.73 1.91 9.01
CA VAL A 48 -2.39 1.50 8.57
C VAL A 48 -1.58 2.72 8.17
N TYR A 49 -0.41 2.87 8.77
CA TYR A 49 0.59 3.88 8.43
C TYR A 49 1.78 3.20 7.79
N LEU A 50 2.20 3.75 6.66
CA LEU A 50 3.33 3.26 5.85
C LEU A 50 4.21 4.47 5.56
N PRO A 51 5.16 4.80 6.45
CA PRO A 51 6.03 5.96 6.32
C PRO A 51 6.95 5.81 5.11
N GLY A 52 7.14 6.87 4.32
CA GLY A 52 7.95 6.81 3.09
C GLY A 52 7.27 6.20 1.87
N ARG A 53 5.99 5.78 1.99
CA ARG A 53 5.25 5.28 0.82
C ARG A 53 5.04 6.35 -0.26
N PRO A 54 4.85 5.94 -1.53
CA PRO A 54 4.34 6.83 -2.58
C PRO A 54 2.95 7.39 -2.24
N LEU A 55 2.74 8.68 -2.50
CA LEU A 55 1.44 9.34 -2.32
C LEU A 55 0.53 9.18 -3.55
N ASP A 56 1.13 8.97 -4.70
CA ASP A 56 0.49 8.81 -5.99
C ASP A 56 1.09 7.62 -6.74
N CYS A 57 0.26 6.96 -7.56
CA CYS A 57 0.77 5.97 -8.49
C CYS A 57 1.56 6.67 -9.60
N PRO A 58 2.81 6.27 -9.88
CA PRO A 58 3.63 6.91 -10.91
C PRO A 58 3.07 6.74 -12.33
N GLU A 59 2.24 5.71 -12.57
CA GLU A 59 1.70 5.40 -13.89
C GLU A 59 0.39 6.13 -14.21
N CYS A 60 -0.57 6.11 -13.28
CA CYS A 60 -1.90 6.72 -13.50
C CYS A 60 -2.21 7.92 -12.61
N GLY A 61 -1.32 8.27 -11.67
CA GLY A 61 -1.51 9.37 -10.73
C GLY A 61 -2.58 9.13 -9.66
N ASN A 62 -3.09 7.89 -9.49
CA ASN A 62 -4.10 7.58 -8.48
C ASN A 62 -3.53 7.76 -7.05
N PRO A 63 -4.13 8.59 -6.19
CA PRO A 63 -3.64 8.81 -4.83
C PRO A 63 -4.48 8.11 -3.75
N HIS A 64 -5.54 7.38 -4.10
CA HIS A 64 -6.54 6.92 -3.14
C HIS A 64 -6.54 5.42 -2.86
N ASP A 65 -6.16 4.59 -3.85
CA ASP A 65 -6.29 3.14 -3.76
C ASP A 65 -4.96 2.46 -4.09
N PHE A 66 -4.42 1.76 -3.10
CA PHE A 66 -3.15 1.06 -3.20
C PHE A 66 -3.23 -0.30 -2.52
N ARG A 67 -2.36 -1.20 -2.97
CA ARG A 67 -2.16 -2.50 -2.35
C ARG A 67 -0.74 -2.61 -1.84
N PHE A 68 -0.61 -3.05 -0.59
CA PHE A 68 0.66 -3.33 0.06
C PHE A 68 0.67 -4.80 0.50
N ASN A 69 1.61 -5.62 0.03
CA ASN A 69 1.64 -7.08 0.24
C ASN A 69 0.29 -7.76 -0.08
N GLY A 70 -0.38 -7.29 -1.13
CA GLY A 70 -1.71 -7.77 -1.56
C GLY A 70 -2.88 -7.28 -0.69
N VAL A 71 -2.63 -6.48 0.33
CA VAL A 71 -3.66 -5.86 1.19
C VAL A 71 -4.10 -4.54 0.61
N GLY A 72 -5.40 -4.39 0.30
CA GLY A 72 -5.98 -3.13 -0.11
C GLY A 72 -6.02 -2.12 1.05
N VAL A 73 -5.45 -0.96 0.82
CA VAL A 73 -5.37 0.15 1.78
C VAL A 73 -5.91 1.38 1.08
N MET A 74 -6.96 1.97 1.64
CA MET A 74 -7.51 3.23 1.16
C MET A 74 -7.00 4.35 2.05
N PHE A 75 -6.43 5.37 1.43
CA PHE A 75 -6.07 6.60 2.12
C PHE A 75 -7.12 7.66 1.86
N ARG A 76 -7.55 8.32 2.93
CA ARG A 76 -8.57 9.35 2.92
C ARG A 76 -7.94 10.73 2.96
#